data_AF-A0A9L0KE03-F1
#
_entry.id   AF-A0A9L0KE03-F1
#
_cell.length_a   1.000
_cell.length_b   1.000
_cell.length_c   1.000
_cell.angle_alpha   90.00
_cell.angle_beta   90.00
_cell.angle_gamma   90.00
#
_symmetry.space_group_name_H-M   'P 1'
#
loop_
_entity.id
_entity.type
_entity.pdbx_description
1 polymer ?
#
loop_
_entity_poly.entity_id
_entity_poly.type
_entity_poly.pdbx_seq_one_letter_code
_entity_poly.pdbx_strand_id
1 'polypeptide(L)'
;ANHVCVERNIVAQKTEDPAVFTVNYQGERKISVLDTDYAHYMFFCVGPPLPSAEHGTVCQYLARTQKVDEEVMEKFSRALQPLPGHVQIIQDPSGGQ
;
A
#
# COMPACT_ATOMS: atom_id res chain seq x y z
N ALA A 1 -3.94 26.74 0.32
CA ALA A 1 -3.66 25.35 0.71
C ALA A 1 -4.01 25.18 2.17
N ASN A 2 -4.91 24.23 2.48
CA ASN A 2 -5.20 23.84 3.85
C ASN A 2 -4.05 22.94 4.32
N HIS A 3 -3.00 23.55 4.89
CA HIS A 3 -1.76 22.87 5.35
C HIS A 3 -1.96 22.08 6.65
N VAL A 4 -3.15 21.53 6.87
CA VAL A 4 -3.47 20.82 8.10
C VAL A 4 -3.55 19.34 7.75
N CYS A 5 -2.79 18.52 8.48
CA CYS A 5 -2.93 17.07 8.44
C CYS A 5 -4.32 16.71 8.97
N VAL A 6 -5.08 15.93 8.21
CA VAL A 6 -6.42 15.49 8.60
C VAL A 6 -6.43 13.98 8.80
N GLU A 7 -6.96 13.56 9.94
CA GLU A 7 -7.20 12.15 10.20
C GLU A 7 -8.39 11.65 9.38
N ARG A 8 -8.30 10.42 8.85
CA ARG A 8 -9.38 9.75 8.14
C ARG A 8 -9.48 8.30 8.58
N ASN A 9 -10.71 7.84 8.80
CA ASN A 9 -11.01 6.45 9.09
C ASN A 9 -11.52 5.76 7.83
N ILE A 10 -10.93 4.61 7.51
CA ILE A 10 -11.27 3.79 6.35
C ILE A 10 -11.66 2.40 6.85
N VAL A 11 -12.87 1.96 6.50
CA VAL A 11 -13.35 0.61 6.83
C VAL A 11 -13.22 -0.27 5.59
N ALA A 12 -12.40 -1.31 5.69
CA ALA A 12 -12.21 -2.30 4.65
C ALA A 12 -13.03 -3.56 4.96
N GLN A 13 -13.91 -3.95 4.04
CA GLN A 13 -14.78 -5.13 4.18
C GLN A 13 -14.03 -6.38 3.71
N LYS A 14 -14.19 -7.47 4.47
CA LYS A 14 -13.62 -8.77 4.10
C LYS A 14 -14.21 -9.29 2.79
N THR A 15 -13.40 -10.01 2.01
CA THR A 15 -13.87 -10.77 0.86
C THR A 15 -13.70 -12.27 1.10
N GLU A 16 -13.96 -13.09 0.08
CA GLU A 16 -13.68 -14.53 0.11
C GLU A 16 -12.18 -14.83 0.20
N ASP A 17 -11.35 -13.98 -0.42
CA ASP A 17 -9.90 -14.05 -0.29
C ASP A 17 -9.47 -13.28 0.97
N PRO A 18 -8.82 -13.93 1.96
CA PRO A 18 -8.41 -13.29 3.20
C PRO A 18 -7.37 -12.18 3.02
N ALA A 19 -6.64 -12.17 1.90
CA ALA A 19 -5.68 -11.14 1.57
C ALA A 19 -6.32 -9.94 0.84
N VAL A 20 -7.60 -10.02 0.47
CA VAL A 20 -8.28 -9.00 -0.33
C VAL A 20 -9.46 -8.41 0.44
N PHE A 21 -9.55 -7.08 0.40
CA PHE A 21 -10.59 -6.31 1.05
C PHE A 21 -11.22 -5.33 0.06
N THR A 22 -12.52 -5.07 0.21
CA THR A 22 -13.20 -3.99 -0.53
C THR A 22 -13.29 -2.75 0.33
N VAL A 23 -13.07 -1.59 -0.27
CA VAL A 23 -13.12 -0.29 0.41
C VAL A 23 -13.89 0.70 -0.44
N ASN A 24 -14.70 1.55 0.18
CA ASN A 24 -15.30 2.69 -0.49
C ASN A 24 -14.52 3.96 -0.13
N TYR A 25 -13.49 4.26 -0.90
CA TYR A 25 -12.65 5.45 -0.72
C TYR A 25 -12.41 6.10 -2.09
N GLN A 26 -13.12 7.19 -2.36
CA GLN A 26 -13.11 7.84 -3.68
C GLN A 26 -13.49 6.84 -4.81
N GLY A 27 -14.58 6.10 -4.59
CA GLY A 27 -15.01 4.96 -5.40
C GLY A 27 -14.80 3.62 -4.69
N GLU A 28 -15.48 2.58 -5.16
CA GLU A 28 -15.21 1.21 -4.73
C GLU A 28 -13.83 0.80 -5.24
N ARG A 29 -12.95 0.37 -4.34
CA ARG A 29 -11.60 -0.09 -4.66
C ARG A 29 -11.31 -1.39 -3.92
N LYS A 30 -10.26 -2.08 -4.36
CA LYS A 30 -9.74 -3.26 -3.68
C LYS A 30 -8.41 -2.95 -3.02
N ILE A 31 -8.25 -3.43 -1.80
CA ILE A 31 -6.99 -3.47 -1.07
C ILE A 31 -6.53 -4.93 -1.09
N SER A 32 -5.28 -5.16 -1.48
CA SER A 32 -4.64 -6.48 -1.45
C SER A 32 -3.41 -6.43 -0.55
N VAL A 33 -3.34 -7.29 0.45
CA VAL A 33 -2.13 -7.51 1.24
C VAL A 33 -1.23 -8.46 0.47
N LEU A 34 -0.02 -8.02 0.12
CA LEU A 34 0.92 -8.83 -0.65
C LEU A 34 1.75 -9.75 0.25
N ASP A 35 2.25 -9.22 1.37
CA ASP A 35 3.07 -9.96 2.32
C ASP A 35 3.08 -9.24 3.67
N THR A 36 3.25 -10.00 4.75
CA THR A 36 3.35 -9.48 6.10
C THR A 36 3.88 -10.58 7.04
N ASP A 37 4.77 -10.19 7.94
CA ASP A 37 5.19 -11.05 9.05
C ASP A 37 4.41 -10.77 10.34
N TYR A 38 3.39 -9.89 10.25
CA TYR A 38 2.57 -9.38 11.34
C TYR A 38 3.32 -8.59 12.43
N ALA A 39 4.63 -8.78 12.57
CA ALA A 39 5.43 -8.27 13.68
C ALA A 39 6.24 -7.02 13.32
N HIS A 40 6.68 -6.88 12.07
CA HIS A 40 7.62 -5.83 11.67
C HIS A 40 7.16 -5.09 10.42
N TYR A 41 6.60 -5.79 9.43
CA TYR A 41 6.23 -5.19 8.15
C TYR A 41 4.90 -5.66 7.60
N MET A 42 4.32 -4.83 6.74
CA MET A 42 3.18 -5.18 5.89
C MET A 42 3.31 -4.49 4.55
N PHE A 43 3.17 -5.24 3.46
CA PHE A 43 3.05 -4.72 2.11
C PHE A 43 1.60 -4.82 1.67
N PHE A 44 1.01 -3.73 1.24
CA PHE A 44 -0.34 -3.75 0.67
C PHE A 44 -0.43 -2.84 -0.55
N CYS A 45 -1.37 -3.14 -1.42
CA CYS A 45 -1.66 -2.36 -2.61
C CYS A 45 -3.12 -1.94 -2.62
N VAL A 46 -3.37 -0.73 -3.11
CA VAL A 46 -4.69 -0.20 -3.43
C VAL A 46 -4.81 -0.19 -4.94
N GLY A 47 -5.72 -1.01 -5.46
CA GLY A 47 -6.04 -1.04 -6.88
C GLY A 47 -6.87 0.17 -7.32
N PRO A 48 -6.98 0.38 -8.63
CA PRO A 48 -7.88 1.40 -9.17
C PRO A 48 -9.35 1.13 -8.81
N PRO A 49 -10.21 2.17 -8.88
CA PRO A 49 -11.64 2.01 -8.66
C PRO A 49 -12.35 1.20 -9.75
N LEU A 50 -11.78 1.12 -10.94
CA LEU A 50 -12.29 0.30 -12.05
C LEU A 50 -11.12 -0.39 -12.78
N PRO A 51 -11.29 -1.62 -13.31
CA PRO A 51 -10.24 -2.33 -14.05
C PRO A 51 -9.70 -1.56 -15.27
N SER A 52 -10.49 -0.63 -15.81
CA SER A 52 -10.17 0.21 -16.98
C SER A 52 -9.82 1.65 -16.62
N ALA A 53 -9.70 1.99 -15.34
CA ALA A 53 -9.30 3.33 -14.95
C ALA A 53 -7.80 3.53 -15.20
N GLU A 54 -7.41 4.68 -15.74
CA GLU A 54 -5.99 5.03 -15.96
C GLU A 54 -5.19 5.22 -14.64
N HIS A 55 -5.86 5.11 -13.50
CA HIS A 55 -5.21 5.18 -12.20
C HIS A 55 -4.43 3.88 -11.94
N GLY A 56 -3.13 4.00 -11.72
CA GLY A 56 -2.29 2.84 -11.39
C GLY A 56 -2.59 2.25 -10.01
N THR A 57 -2.20 0.99 -9.82
CA THR A 57 -2.13 0.37 -8.49
C THR A 57 -1.04 1.06 -7.67
N VAL A 58 -1.38 1.47 -6.45
CA VAL A 58 -0.43 2.08 -5.51
C VAL A 58 -0.13 1.08 -4.41
N CYS A 59 1.13 0.74 -4.21
CA CYS A 59 1.58 -0.16 -3.15
C CYS A 59 2.38 0.60 -2.09
N GLN A 60 2.19 0.21 -0.83
CA GLN A 60 2.87 0.79 0.32
C GLN A 60 3.53 -0.30 1.15
N TYR A 61 4.73 0.01 1.62
CA TYR A 61 5.41 -0.71 2.69
C TYR A 61 5.18 0.04 4.00
N LEU A 62 4.48 -0.63 4.93
CA LEU A 62 4.32 -0.16 6.31
C LEU A 62 5.28 -0.93 7.24
N ALA A 63 6.05 -0.18 8.03
CA ALA A 63 6.91 -0.73 9.05
C ALA A 63 6.37 -0.36 10.44
N ARG A 64 6.51 -1.26 11.42
CA ARG A 64 6.17 -0.96 12.82
C ARG A 64 7.10 0.07 13.46
N THR A 65 8.32 0.20 12.95
CA THR A 65 9.32 1.18 13.42
C THR A 65 9.81 2.02 12.25
N GLN A 66 10.25 3.25 12.51
CA GLN A 66 10.78 4.15 11.47
C GLN A 66 12.17 3.75 10.95
N LYS A 67 12.75 2.65 11.43
CA LYS A 67 14.04 2.18 10.93
C LYS A 67 13.82 1.56 9.55
N VAL A 68 14.54 2.08 8.57
CA VAL A 68 14.61 1.45 7.24
C VAL A 68 15.32 0.12 7.39
N ASP A 69 14.63 -0.96 7.03
CA ASP A 69 15.17 -2.29 6.93
C ASP A 69 15.45 -2.59 5.44
N GLU A 70 16.73 -2.62 5.07
CA GLU A 70 17.17 -2.80 3.69
C GLU A 70 16.74 -4.16 3.13
N GLU A 71 16.75 -5.22 3.95
CA GLU A 71 16.33 -6.56 3.52
C GLU A 71 14.84 -6.59 3.23
N VAL A 72 14.04 -5.93 4.07
CA VAL A 72 12.59 -5.81 3.87
C VAL A 72 12.28 -4.92 2.66
N MET A 73 13.07 -3.86 2.42
CA MET A 73 12.92 -3.02 1.23
C MET A 73 13.21 -3.81 -0.06
N GLU A 74 14.23 -4.67 -0.07
CA GLU A 74 14.48 -5.58 -1.19
C GLU A 74 13.33 -6.59 -1.37
N LYS A 75 12.79 -7.13 -0.28
CA LYS A 75 11.60 -8.01 -0.32
C LYS A 75 10.41 -7.27 -0.93
N PHE A 76 10.19 -6.02 -0.57
CA PHE A 76 9.15 -5.18 -1.16
C PHE A 76 9.38 -5.01 -2.66
N SER A 77 10.59 -4.63 -3.08
CA SER A 77 10.93 -4.51 -4.51
C SER A 77 10.68 -5.81 -5.28
N ARG A 78 11.04 -6.97 -4.71
CA ARG A 78 10.77 -8.29 -5.31
C ARG A 78 9.28 -8.60 -5.39
N ALA A 79 8.51 -8.26 -4.35
CA ALA A 79 7.06 -8.45 -4.32
C ALA A 79 6.32 -7.60 -5.37
N LEU A 80 6.91 -6.48 -5.80
CA LEU A 80 6.34 -5.62 -6.84
C LEU A 80 6.70 -6.05 -8.28
N GLN A 81 7.74 -6.86 -8.48
CA GLN A 81 8.16 -7.29 -9.83
C GLN A 81 7.07 -7.99 -10.66
N PRO A 82 6.16 -8.79 -10.09
CA PRO A 82 5.07 -9.40 -10.84
C PRO A 82 3.98 -8.41 -11.28
N LEU A 83 3.97 -7.18 -10.75
CA LEU A 83 2.94 -6.21 -11.08
C LEU A 83 3.15 -5.66 -12.50
N PRO A 84 2.07 -5.52 -13.29
CA PRO A 84 2.17 -4.99 -14.63
C PRO A 84 2.47 -3.48 -14.61
N GLY A 85 3.34 -3.03 -15.51
CA GLY A 85 3.66 -1.61 -15.73
C GLY A 85 5.04 -1.19 -15.22
N HIS A 86 5.30 0.12 -15.26
CA HIS A 86 6.52 0.68 -14.69
C HIS A 86 6.35 0.91 -13.20
N VAL A 87 7.07 0.13 -12.38
CA VAL A 87 7.09 0.29 -10.93
C VAL A 87 8.03 1.45 -10.57
N GLN A 88 7.51 2.45 -9.87
CA GLN A 88 8.30 3.52 -9.27
C GLN A 88 8.21 3.43 -7.75
N ILE A 89 9.35 3.27 -7.08
CA ILE A 89 9.43 3.25 -5.62
C ILE A 89 9.77 4.66 -5.16
N ILE A 90 8.85 5.28 -4.41
CA ILE A 90 9.04 6.59 -3.80
C ILE A 90 9.35 6.36 -2.32
N GLN A 91 10.56 6.70 -1.90
CA GLN A 91 10.92 6.71 -0.49
C GLN A 91 10.46 8.03 0.12
N ASP A 92 9.58 7.96 1.13
CA ASP A 92 9.22 9.13 1.92
C ASP A 92 10.45 9.55 2.77
N PRO A 93 10.96 10.78 2.65
CA PRO A 93 12.15 11.24 3.38
C PRO A 93 11.91 11.48 4.89
N SER A 94 10.95 10.82 5.52
CA SER A 94 10.66 10.97 6.95
C SER A 94 11.64 10.19 7.85
N GLY A 95 12.94 10.46 7.66
CA GLY A 95 13.91 10.51 8.76
C GLY A 95 14.10 11.97 9.12
N GLY A 96 13.53 12.40 10.25
CA GLY A 96 13.51 13.79 10.68
C GLY A 96 14.85 14.51 10.57
N GLN A 97 14.79 15.78 10.16
CA GLN A 97 15.76 16.79 10.51
C GLN A 97 15.18 17.66 11.63
#